data_AF-A0A524CCK1-F1
#
_entry.id   AF-A0A524CCK1-F1
#
_cell.length_a   1.000
_cell.length_b   1.000
_cell.length_c   1.000
_cell.angle_alpha   90.00
_cell.angle_beta   90.00
_cell.angle_gamma   90.00
#
_symmetry.space_group_name_H-M   'P 1'
#
loop_
_entity.id
_entity.type
_entity.pdbx_description
1 polymer ?
#
loop_
_entity_poly.entity_id
_entity_poly.type
_entity_poly.pdbx_seq_one_letter_code
_entity_poly.pdbx_strand_id
1 'polypeptide(L)'
;MVIIFLAIVWMAIKDTTHVRVEQFIQAAKELGHKINKKMLNNAMHKVRRTEKTFNKKTKTVYDLEREIKEKIKILFQKDLNQIHFEDVRVDFENKQEYQQLKLKMQKRANKALNQISYKDIQNLNYKAFTSGLIYYIGQTLENQKIFTQSLIEKSSKFSSTTIRKKFNVLKEIIGEPEDFA
;
A
#
# COMPACT_ATOMS: atom_id res chain seq x y z
N MET A 1 -19.30 -20.02 24.12
CA MET A 1 -18.39 -18.91 24.49
C MET A 1 -17.01 -19.40 24.89
N VAL A 2 -16.88 -20.43 25.74
CA VAL A 2 -15.59 -20.98 26.21
C VAL A 2 -14.57 -21.27 25.10
N ILE A 3 -14.98 -21.85 23.97
CA ILE A 3 -14.05 -22.16 22.86
C ILE A 3 -13.50 -20.90 22.18
N ILE A 4 -14.29 -19.81 22.12
CA ILE A 4 -13.81 -18.52 21.59
C ILE A 4 -12.78 -17.94 22.55
N PHE A 5 -13.03 -18.01 23.86
CA PHE A 5 -12.08 -17.56 24.87
C PHE A 5 -10.76 -18.34 24.79
N LEU A 6 -10.81 -19.67 24.74
CA LEU A 6 -9.61 -20.51 24.57
C LEU A 6 -8.87 -20.19 23.27
N ALA A 7 -9.58 -19.88 22.19
CA ALA A 7 -8.96 -19.44 20.94
C ALA A 7 -8.22 -18.09 21.07
N ILE A 8 -8.77 -17.13 21.82
CA ILE A 8 -8.11 -15.85 22.11
C ILE A 8 -6.85 -16.08 22.92
N VAL A 9 -6.93 -16.86 24.01
CA VAL A 9 -5.78 -17.20 24.86
C VAL A 9 -4.68 -17.87 24.05
N TRP A 10 -5.03 -18.89 23.26
CA TRP A 10 -4.09 -19.56 22.37
C TRP A 10 -3.44 -18.59 21.36
N MET A 11 -4.24 -17.73 20.73
CA MET A 11 -3.74 -16.74 19.77
C MET A 11 -2.79 -15.71 20.40
N ALA A 12 -2.97 -15.39 21.69
CA ALA A 12 -2.10 -14.45 22.42
C ALA A 12 -0.76 -15.08 22.80
N ILE A 13 -0.75 -16.36 23.20
CA ILE A 13 0.46 -17.03 23.70
C ILE A 13 1.28 -17.73 22.62
N LYS A 14 0.70 -18.07 21.47
CA LYS A 14 1.40 -18.85 20.41
C LYS A 14 2.66 -18.18 19.85
N ASP A 15 2.75 -16.85 19.94
CA ASP A 15 3.88 -16.08 19.40
C ASP A 15 4.92 -15.74 20.50
N THR A 16 4.55 -15.89 21.78
CA THR A 16 5.41 -15.59 22.94
C THR A 16 5.85 -16.84 23.70
N THR A 17 5.32 -18.02 23.33
CA THR A 17 5.61 -19.30 23.98
C THR A 17 5.87 -20.38 22.93
N HIS A 18 6.66 -21.40 23.29
CA HIS A 18 6.91 -22.58 22.46
C HIS A 18 5.84 -23.68 22.59
N VAL A 19 4.73 -23.37 23.27
CA VAL A 19 3.63 -24.32 23.43
C VAL A 19 3.08 -24.64 22.04
N ARG A 20 2.86 -25.93 21.74
CA ARG A 20 2.20 -26.37 20.49
C ARG A 20 0.69 -26.44 20.67
N VAL A 21 -0.06 -26.32 19.58
CA VAL A 21 -1.54 -26.29 19.65
C VAL A 21 -2.11 -27.59 20.23
N GLU A 22 -1.45 -28.71 19.98
CA GLU A 22 -1.80 -30.02 20.54
C GLU A 22 -1.65 -30.06 22.06
N GLN A 23 -0.57 -29.46 22.60
CA GLN A 23 -0.33 -29.37 24.05
C GLN A 23 -1.35 -28.46 24.71
N PHE A 24 -1.68 -27.33 24.08
CA PHE A 24 -2.74 -26.44 24.55
C PHE A 24 -4.10 -27.13 24.58
N ILE A 25 -4.43 -27.92 23.55
CA ILE A 25 -5.67 -28.71 23.52
C ILE A 25 -5.69 -29.76 24.63
N GLN A 26 -4.55 -30.39 24.91
CA GLN A 26 -4.44 -31.39 25.97
C GLN A 26 -4.66 -30.77 27.36
N ALA A 27 -4.00 -29.66 27.66
CA ALA A 27 -4.20 -28.93 28.92
C ALA A 27 -5.67 -28.47 29.08
N ALA A 28 -6.30 -27.99 28.00
CA ALA A 28 -7.70 -27.61 28.04
C ALA A 28 -8.63 -28.80 28.34
N LYS A 29 -8.31 -30.01 27.83
CA LYS A 29 -9.07 -31.22 28.14
C LYS A 29 -8.90 -31.67 29.60
N GLU A 30 -7.70 -31.53 30.15
CA GLU A 30 -7.41 -31.80 31.57
C GLU A 30 -8.21 -30.87 32.50
N LEU A 31 -8.43 -29.63 32.07
CA LEU A 31 -9.33 -28.68 32.73
C LEU A 31 -10.83 -28.94 32.47
N GLY A 32 -11.18 -30.08 31.87
CA GLY A 32 -12.56 -30.52 31.62
C GLY A 32 -13.19 -29.96 30.34
N HIS A 33 -12.45 -29.23 29.50
CA HIS A 33 -13.01 -28.69 28.26
C HIS A 33 -12.95 -29.70 27.11
N LYS A 34 -14.11 -30.06 26.57
CA LYS A 34 -14.22 -30.91 25.37
C LYS A 34 -13.93 -30.11 24.09
N ILE A 35 -12.65 -29.95 23.76
CA ILE A 35 -12.20 -29.24 22.55
C ILE A 35 -11.35 -30.10 21.62
N ASN A 36 -11.36 -29.77 20.33
CA ASN A 36 -10.48 -30.35 19.31
C ASN A 36 -9.92 -29.27 18.38
N LYS A 37 -8.94 -29.64 17.56
CA LYS A 37 -8.20 -28.71 16.68
C LYS A 37 -9.11 -28.01 15.66
N LYS A 38 -10.10 -28.71 15.10
CA LYS A 38 -11.07 -28.13 14.15
C LYS A 38 -11.92 -27.06 14.82
N MET A 39 -12.42 -27.32 16.03
CA MET A 39 -13.21 -26.36 16.81
C MET A 39 -12.39 -25.13 17.18
N LEU A 40 -11.14 -25.32 17.63
CA LEU A 40 -10.23 -24.23 17.97
C LEU A 40 -9.89 -23.37 16.73
N ASN A 41 -9.57 -24.00 15.60
CA ASN A 41 -9.31 -23.30 14.33
C ASN A 41 -10.52 -22.48 13.87
N ASN A 42 -11.71 -23.06 13.91
CA ASN A 42 -12.94 -22.35 13.54
C ASN A 42 -13.20 -21.16 14.47
N ALA A 43 -12.94 -21.31 15.76
CA ALA A 43 -13.04 -20.22 16.73
C ALA A 43 -11.99 -19.13 16.48
N MET A 44 -10.73 -19.49 16.19
CA MET A 44 -9.69 -18.52 15.80
C MET A 44 -10.07 -17.75 14.54
N HIS A 45 -10.64 -18.41 13.53
CA HIS A 45 -11.14 -17.73 12.34
C HIS A 45 -12.26 -16.74 12.66
N LYS A 46 -13.18 -17.10 13.57
CA LYS A 46 -14.22 -16.18 14.04
C LYS A 46 -13.60 -14.99 14.78
N VAL A 47 -12.66 -15.23 15.71
CA VAL A 47 -11.92 -14.18 16.43
C VAL A 47 -11.25 -13.23 15.45
N ARG A 48 -10.46 -13.74 14.50
CA ARG A 48 -9.78 -12.92 13.49
C ARG A 48 -10.75 -12.14 12.60
N ARG A 49 -11.91 -12.72 12.24
CA ARG A 49 -12.94 -12.01 11.47
C ARG A 49 -13.58 -10.90 12.29
N THR A 50 -13.90 -11.16 13.55
CA THR A 50 -14.47 -10.17 14.47
C THR A 50 -13.47 -9.06 14.75
N GLU A 51 -12.21 -9.39 15.02
CA GLU A 51 -11.11 -8.44 15.20
C GLU A 51 -10.90 -7.59 13.95
N LYS A 52 -10.84 -8.19 12.75
CA LYS A 52 -10.78 -7.42 11.49
C LYS A 52 -11.99 -6.51 11.29
N THR A 53 -13.17 -6.92 11.74
CA THR A 53 -14.40 -6.13 11.60
C THR A 53 -14.45 -5.00 12.63
N PHE A 54 -14.06 -5.28 13.87
CA PHE A 54 -13.91 -4.31 14.95
C PHE A 54 -12.84 -3.28 14.57
N ASN A 55 -11.65 -3.73 14.19
CA ASN A 55 -10.56 -2.88 13.72
C ASN A 55 -10.94 -2.08 12.47
N LYS A 56 -11.81 -2.60 11.59
CA LYS A 56 -12.38 -1.81 10.48
C LYS A 56 -13.36 -0.73 10.97
N LYS A 57 -14.15 -1.00 12.01
CA LYS A 57 -15.09 -0.05 12.63
C LYS A 57 -14.40 1.00 13.50
N THR A 58 -13.21 0.70 14.03
CA THR A 58 -12.41 1.61 14.86
C THR A 58 -11.27 2.30 14.12
N LYS A 59 -11.14 2.13 12.80
CA LYS A 59 -10.10 2.87 12.04
C LYS A 59 -10.35 4.35 12.16
N THR A 60 -9.34 5.06 12.64
CA THR A 60 -9.34 6.51 12.59
C THR A 60 -9.16 6.98 11.15
N VAL A 61 -9.48 8.26 10.89
CA VAL A 61 -9.15 8.91 9.60
C VAL A 61 -7.66 8.77 9.30
N TYR A 62 -6.80 8.86 10.32
CA TYR A 62 -5.36 8.67 10.21
C TYR A 62 -4.99 7.26 9.73
N ASP A 63 -5.61 6.21 10.27
CA ASP A 63 -5.34 4.83 9.85
C ASP A 63 -5.76 4.58 8.40
N LEU A 64 -6.92 5.11 8.00
CA LEU A 64 -7.42 5.01 6.64
C LEU A 64 -6.53 5.77 5.66
N GLU A 65 -6.12 6.98 6.01
CA GLU A 65 -5.19 7.78 5.23
C GLU A 65 -3.86 7.05 5.02
N ARG A 66 -3.30 6.48 6.09
CA ARG A 66 -2.06 5.70 6.03
C ARG A 66 -2.19 4.51 5.09
N GLU A 67 -3.28 3.75 5.18
CA GLU A 67 -3.54 2.60 4.31
C GLU A 67 -3.67 2.99 2.83
N ILE A 68 -4.38 4.09 2.53
CA ILE A 68 -4.52 4.58 1.16
C ILE A 68 -3.16 5.02 0.62
N LYS A 69 -2.41 5.81 1.38
CA LYS A 69 -1.07 6.28 0.99
C LYS A 69 -0.14 5.10 0.74
N GLU A 70 -0.14 4.09 1.61
CA GLU A 70 0.71 2.91 1.44
C GLU A 70 0.34 2.11 0.17
N LYS A 71 -0.96 1.99 -0.12
CA LYS A 71 -1.41 1.37 -1.38
C LYS A 71 -0.93 2.16 -2.60
N ILE A 72 -0.97 3.50 -2.57
CA ILE A 72 -0.48 4.35 -3.65
C ILE A 72 1.04 4.18 -3.81
N LYS A 73 1.82 4.13 -2.71
CA LYS A 73 3.27 3.88 -2.78
C LYS A 73 3.62 2.57 -3.47
N ILE A 74 2.92 1.49 -3.11
CA ILE A 74 3.13 0.16 -3.71
C ILE A 74 2.81 0.20 -5.21
N LEU A 75 1.69 0.82 -5.60
CA LEU A 75 1.33 0.98 -7.00
C LEU A 75 2.36 1.84 -7.75
N PHE A 76 2.82 2.94 -7.14
CA PHE A 76 3.81 3.83 -7.74
C PHE A 76 5.11 3.10 -8.04
N GLN A 77 5.64 2.35 -7.06
CA GLN A 77 6.84 1.55 -7.25
C GLN A 77 6.65 0.50 -8.36
N LYS A 78 5.49 -0.17 -8.37
CA LYS A 78 5.17 -1.19 -9.37
C LYS A 78 5.13 -0.61 -10.77
N ASP A 79 4.35 0.44 -10.97
CA ASP A 79 4.12 1.05 -12.29
C ASP A 79 5.40 1.73 -12.80
N LEU A 80 6.18 2.37 -11.91
CA LEU A 80 7.49 2.92 -12.26
C LEU A 80 8.48 1.83 -12.69
N ASN A 81 8.44 0.65 -12.07
CA ASN A 81 9.29 -0.47 -12.45
C ASN A 81 8.86 -1.15 -13.77
N GLN A 82 7.65 -0.88 -14.26
CA GLN A 82 7.21 -1.32 -15.58
C GLN A 82 7.75 -0.44 -16.71
N ILE A 83 8.29 0.73 -16.40
CA ILE A 83 8.99 1.57 -17.38
C ILE A 83 10.41 1.00 -17.53
N HIS A 84 10.63 0.32 -18.65
CA HIS A 84 11.88 -0.37 -18.96
C HIS A 84 12.99 0.64 -19.28
N PHE A 85 14.24 0.27 -19.01
CA PHE A 85 15.39 1.14 -19.29
C PHE A 85 15.49 1.44 -20.79
N GLU A 86 15.14 0.46 -21.60
CA GLU A 86 15.14 0.51 -23.06
C GLU A 86 14.26 1.64 -23.61
N ASP A 87 13.16 1.97 -22.92
CA ASP A 87 12.24 3.05 -23.30
C ASP A 87 12.80 4.46 -23.01
N VAL A 88 13.81 4.57 -22.14
CA VAL A 88 14.39 5.84 -21.66
C VAL A 88 15.90 5.93 -21.85
N ARG A 89 16.52 4.94 -22.50
CA ARG A 89 17.98 4.80 -22.63
C ARG A 89 18.68 5.99 -23.32
N VAL A 90 17.93 6.81 -24.05
CA VAL A 90 18.47 7.99 -24.75
C VAL A 90 18.88 9.07 -23.75
N ASP A 91 18.23 9.09 -22.57
CA ASP A 91 18.42 10.11 -21.54
C ASP A 91 19.36 9.65 -20.40
N PHE A 92 19.92 8.44 -20.47
CA PHE A 92 20.76 7.86 -19.41
C PHE A 92 21.97 7.13 -19.97
N GLU A 93 23.13 7.32 -19.34
CA GLU A 93 24.37 6.67 -19.77
C GLU A 93 24.38 5.17 -19.46
N ASN A 94 23.74 4.79 -18.34
CA ASN A 94 23.69 3.41 -17.89
C ASN A 94 22.44 3.08 -17.07
N LYS A 95 22.19 1.78 -16.90
CA LYS A 95 21.04 1.27 -16.16
C LYS A 95 21.08 1.65 -14.67
N GLN A 96 22.26 1.83 -14.08
CA GLN A 96 22.38 2.15 -12.65
C GLN A 96 21.88 3.56 -12.36
N GLU A 97 22.21 4.52 -13.23
CA GLU A 97 21.72 5.90 -13.16
C GLU A 97 20.18 5.94 -13.18
N TYR A 98 19.55 5.19 -14.08
CA TYR A 98 18.10 5.07 -14.13
C TYR A 98 17.51 4.46 -12.84
N GLN A 99 18.16 3.45 -12.23
CA GLN A 99 17.71 2.93 -10.94
C GLN A 99 17.81 3.98 -9.82
N GLN A 100 18.88 4.76 -9.80
CA GLN A 100 19.04 5.85 -8.83
C GLN A 100 17.95 6.90 -9.01
N LEU A 101 17.62 7.26 -10.26
CA LEU A 101 16.51 8.17 -10.54
C LEU A 101 15.18 7.62 -10.03
N LYS A 102 14.88 6.34 -10.28
CA LYS A 102 13.64 5.72 -9.77
C LYS A 102 13.55 5.78 -8.24
N LEU A 103 14.66 5.59 -7.53
CA LEU A 103 14.72 5.75 -6.07
C LEU A 103 14.48 7.21 -5.65
N LYS A 104 15.06 8.19 -6.37
CA LYS A 104 14.79 9.62 -6.14
C LYS A 104 13.31 9.94 -6.35
N MET A 105 12.70 9.43 -7.42
CA MET A 105 11.27 9.60 -7.70
C MET A 105 10.39 9.01 -6.59
N GLN A 106 10.71 7.80 -6.08
CA GLN A 106 9.97 7.20 -4.97
C GLN A 106 10.06 8.06 -3.70
N LYS A 107 11.23 8.63 -3.40
CA LYS A 107 11.40 9.56 -2.26
C LYS A 107 10.56 10.82 -2.43
N ARG A 108 10.57 11.43 -3.63
CA ARG A 108 9.74 12.61 -3.94
C ARG A 108 8.24 12.30 -3.88
N ALA A 109 7.81 11.15 -4.40
CA ALA A 109 6.44 10.69 -4.29
C ALA A 109 6.00 10.52 -2.83
N ASN A 110 6.86 9.99 -1.97
CA ASN A 110 6.58 9.91 -0.54
C ASN A 110 6.42 11.30 0.12
N LYS A 111 7.28 12.25 -0.23
CA LYS A 111 7.14 13.66 0.22
C LYS A 111 5.79 14.24 -0.24
N ALA A 112 5.41 14.01 -1.50
CA ALA A 112 4.15 14.50 -2.06
C ALA A 112 2.95 13.90 -1.34
N LEU A 113 2.93 12.57 -1.17
CA LEU A 113 1.87 11.88 -0.46
C LEU A 113 1.71 12.36 0.99
N ASN A 114 2.78 12.79 1.66
CA ASN A 114 2.69 13.31 3.02
C ASN A 114 1.94 14.66 3.10
N GLN A 115 1.91 15.44 2.02
CA GLN A 115 1.17 16.71 1.96
C GLN A 115 -0.32 16.54 1.65
N ILE A 116 -0.70 15.38 1.09
CA ILE A 116 -2.06 15.12 0.64
C ILE A 116 -2.92 14.63 1.81
N SER A 117 -4.08 15.23 2.03
CA SER A 117 -4.97 14.87 3.13
C SER A 117 -5.87 13.67 2.79
N TYR A 118 -6.43 13.01 3.81
CA TYR A 118 -7.46 11.98 3.59
C TYR A 118 -8.62 12.43 2.70
N LYS A 119 -9.07 13.69 2.86
CA LYS A 119 -10.23 14.22 2.12
C LYS A 119 -10.01 14.19 0.61
N ASP A 120 -8.77 14.40 0.18
CA ASP A 120 -8.40 14.47 -1.23
C ASP A 120 -8.31 13.07 -1.87
N ILE A 121 -8.02 12.04 -1.07
CA ILE A 121 -7.72 10.68 -1.57
C ILE A 121 -8.80 9.64 -1.28
N GLN A 122 -9.71 9.88 -0.34
CA GLN A 122 -10.69 8.89 0.13
C GLN A 122 -11.57 8.27 -0.97
N ASN A 123 -11.86 9.00 -2.05
CA ASN A 123 -12.78 8.58 -3.12
C ASN A 123 -12.11 8.46 -4.50
N LEU A 124 -10.78 8.34 -4.54
CA LEU A 124 -10.04 8.28 -5.80
C LEU A 124 -9.91 6.86 -6.35
N ASN A 125 -9.88 6.77 -7.68
CA ASN A 125 -9.31 5.59 -8.34
C ASN A 125 -7.78 5.61 -8.16
N TYR A 126 -7.29 4.86 -7.17
CA TYR A 126 -5.86 4.85 -6.79
C TYR A 126 -4.91 4.51 -7.93
N LYS A 127 -5.33 3.67 -8.89
CA LYS A 127 -4.49 3.32 -10.04
C LYS A 127 -4.32 4.51 -10.99
N ALA A 128 -5.42 5.16 -11.35
CA ALA A 128 -5.39 6.35 -12.20
C ALA A 128 -4.70 7.53 -11.49
N PHE A 129 -4.91 7.66 -10.17
CA PHE A 129 -4.21 8.66 -9.38
C PHE A 129 -2.69 8.42 -9.37
N THR A 130 -2.26 7.16 -9.22
CA THR A 130 -0.85 6.78 -9.25
C THR A 130 -0.18 7.12 -10.59
N SER A 131 -0.85 6.88 -11.72
CA SER A 131 -0.29 7.25 -13.04
C SER A 131 -0.16 8.77 -13.20
N GLY A 132 -1.13 9.54 -12.69
CA GLY A 132 -1.00 11.00 -12.56
C GLY A 132 0.16 11.42 -11.65
N LEU A 133 0.39 10.71 -10.54
CA LEU A 133 1.48 10.98 -9.60
C LEU A 133 2.86 10.70 -10.21
N ILE A 134 3.01 9.62 -10.98
CA ILE A 134 4.24 9.35 -11.74
C ILE A 134 4.54 10.50 -12.70
N TYR A 135 3.51 10.96 -13.41
CA TYR A 135 3.68 12.09 -14.32
C TYR A 135 4.07 13.36 -13.57
N TYR A 136 3.34 13.71 -12.50
CA TYR A 136 3.63 14.87 -11.66
C TYR A 136 5.08 14.86 -11.17
N ILE A 137 5.52 13.75 -10.55
CA ILE A 137 6.89 13.62 -10.05
C ILE A 137 7.91 13.68 -11.19
N GLY A 138 7.60 13.10 -12.36
CA GLY A 138 8.41 13.21 -13.57
C GLY A 138 8.62 14.66 -14.02
N GLN A 139 7.61 15.53 -13.89
CA GLN A 139 7.70 16.95 -14.22
C GLN A 139 8.48 17.77 -13.17
N THR A 140 8.78 17.22 -11.99
CA THR A 140 9.67 17.86 -11.00
C THR A 140 11.16 17.63 -11.31
N LEU A 141 11.48 16.75 -12.25
CA LEU A 141 12.87 16.39 -12.58
C LEU A 141 13.50 17.48 -13.45
N GLU A 142 14.83 17.60 -13.39
CA GLU A 142 15.61 18.54 -14.23
C GLU A 142 15.35 18.32 -15.72
N ASN A 143 15.23 17.06 -16.14
CA ASN A 143 14.80 16.70 -17.50
C ASN A 143 13.35 16.23 -17.51
N GLN A 144 12.42 17.17 -17.62
CA GLN A 144 10.96 16.93 -17.63
C GLN A 144 10.49 16.09 -18.83
N LYS A 145 11.30 15.99 -19.89
CA LYS A 145 10.92 15.32 -21.15
C LYS A 145 11.02 13.80 -21.08
N ILE A 146 11.64 13.23 -20.05
CA ILE A 146 11.81 11.78 -19.90
C ILE A 146 10.46 11.11 -19.64
N PHE A 147 9.73 11.58 -18.64
CA PHE A 147 8.46 10.97 -18.20
C PHE A 147 7.26 11.64 -18.87
N THR A 148 7.12 11.40 -20.17
CA THR A 148 5.97 11.86 -20.95
C THR A 148 4.70 11.09 -20.60
N GLN A 149 3.54 11.66 -20.93
CA GLN A 149 2.24 10.98 -20.75
C GLN A 149 2.16 9.68 -21.56
N SER A 150 2.72 9.66 -22.77
CA SER A 150 2.73 8.48 -23.64
C SER A 150 3.59 7.35 -23.06
N LEU A 151 4.70 7.67 -22.41
CA LEU A 151 5.52 6.67 -21.71
C LEU A 151 4.75 6.04 -20.54
N ILE A 152 4.05 6.85 -19.76
CA ILE A 152 3.28 6.41 -18.59
C ILE A 152 2.01 5.64 -19.02
N GLU A 153 1.43 5.98 -20.16
CA GLU A 153 0.31 5.26 -20.75
C GLU A 153 0.68 3.79 -21.05
N LYS A 154 1.89 3.55 -21.59
CA LYS A 154 2.39 2.19 -21.85
C LYS A 154 2.50 1.33 -20.59
N SER A 155 2.95 1.91 -19.47
CA SER A 155 3.11 1.17 -18.20
C SER A 155 1.79 1.02 -17.45
N SER A 156 1.04 2.12 -17.28
CA SER A 156 -0.15 2.16 -16.43
C SER A 156 -1.46 1.72 -17.09
N LYS A 157 -1.49 1.64 -18.44
CA LYS A 157 -2.68 1.35 -19.25
C LYS A 157 -3.83 2.37 -19.09
N PHE A 158 -3.53 3.58 -18.61
CA PHE A 158 -4.47 4.70 -18.61
C PHE A 158 -4.15 5.65 -19.75
N SER A 159 -5.19 6.16 -20.40
CA SER A 159 -5.03 7.14 -21.48
C SER A 159 -4.33 8.40 -21.01
N SER A 160 -3.56 9.02 -21.90
CA SER A 160 -2.92 10.33 -21.67
C SER A 160 -3.90 11.38 -21.13
N THR A 161 -5.15 11.41 -21.59
CA THR A 161 -6.21 12.28 -21.06
C THR A 161 -6.52 12.02 -19.59
N THR A 162 -6.56 10.74 -19.17
CA THR A 162 -6.78 10.37 -17.77
C THR A 162 -5.60 10.79 -16.91
N ILE A 163 -4.37 10.54 -17.39
CA ILE A 163 -3.14 10.93 -16.71
C ILE A 163 -3.11 12.46 -16.52
N ARG A 164 -3.38 13.24 -17.58
CA ARG A 164 -3.46 14.70 -17.51
C ARG A 164 -4.51 15.19 -16.50
N LYS A 165 -5.71 14.61 -16.50
CA LYS A 165 -6.74 14.97 -15.51
C LYS A 165 -6.27 14.74 -14.08
N LYS A 166 -5.58 13.62 -13.81
CA LYS A 166 -5.07 13.31 -12.47
C LYS A 166 -3.86 14.15 -12.09
N PHE A 167 -3.04 14.54 -13.06
CA PHE A 167 -1.99 15.53 -12.87
C PHE A 167 -2.54 16.90 -12.47
N ASN A 168 -3.60 17.38 -13.11
CA ASN A 168 -4.23 18.65 -12.73
C ASN A 168 -4.83 18.59 -11.31
N VAL A 169 -5.45 17.47 -10.94
CA VAL A 169 -5.90 17.25 -9.55
C VAL A 169 -4.73 17.31 -8.57
N LEU A 170 -3.59 16.71 -8.90
CA LEU A 170 -2.40 16.81 -8.05
C LEU A 170 -1.92 18.26 -7.93
N LYS A 171 -1.91 19.02 -9.02
CA LYS A 171 -1.56 20.44 -8.99
C LYS A 171 -2.47 21.25 -8.06
N GLU A 172 -3.76 20.98 -8.08
CA GLU A 172 -4.72 21.63 -7.18
C GLU A 172 -4.47 21.30 -5.70
N ILE A 173 -3.92 20.11 -5.39
CA ILE A 173 -3.69 19.67 -4.01
C ILE A 173 -2.32 20.11 -3.47
N ILE A 174 -1.26 19.92 -4.25
CA ILE A 174 0.14 20.07 -3.79
C ILE A 174 0.93 21.16 -4.52
N GLY A 175 0.31 21.91 -5.44
CA GLY A 175 0.92 23.03 -6.16
C GLY A 175 1.58 22.63 -7.48
N GLU A 176 2.33 23.57 -8.08
CA GLU A 176 3.02 23.33 -9.35
C GLU A 176 4.22 22.38 -9.17
N PRO A 177 4.53 21.51 -10.16
CA PRO A 177 5.68 20.61 -10.08
C PRO A 177 7.02 21.34 -9.89
N GLU A 178 7.14 22.56 -10.42
CA GLU A 178 8.34 23.39 -10.36
C GLU A 178 8.63 23.86 -8.93
N ASP A 179 7.59 24.16 -8.16
CA ASP A 179 7.69 24.62 -6.77
C ASP A 179 7.93 23.46 -5.78
N PHE A 180 7.81 22.22 -6.24
CA PHE A 180 7.88 21.03 -5.39
C PHE A 180 9.32 20.50 -5.16
N ALA A 181 10.27 20.96 -5.98
CA ALA A 181 11.63 20.41 -6.18
C ALA A 181 12.41 20.06 -4.90
#